data_AF-A0A2P7QTL9-F1
#
_entry.id   AF-A0A2P7QTL9-F1
#
_cell.length_a   1.000
_cell.length_b   1.000
_cell.length_c   1.000
_cell.angle_alpha   90.00
_cell.angle_beta   90.00
_cell.angle_gamma   90.00
#
_symmetry.space_group_name_H-M   'P 1'
#
loop_
_entity.id
_entity.type
_entity.pdbx_description
1 polymer ?
#
loop_
_entity_poly.entity_id
_entity_poly.type
_entity_poly.pdbx_seq_one_letter_code
_entity_poly.pdbx_strand_id
1 'polypeptide(L)'
;MISYTTGNLLDAEVEALVNTVNTVGVMGKGIALMFKERFPTNMAAYANACKAGEVKTGRMFVTETGELIGPRWIVNFPTKQHWRAKSQLQWVIDGLADLRHFIEMNQVRSIAIPPLGAGNGGLKWAEVKLHIEKILGDLEGVEIVIYEPSAQYQNVSKPKGVEKLTPARALIAELVRRYWVLGMECSLLEIQKLAWFLERAIEAEGLKNPLDLRFEASNYGPYADRLRHLLGALDGSYLKSDKRINDCDPLDTIWFNDSKRDKIEEYLNTNAKDYLPALDKATRLIDGFESPFGLELLSTVDWLLAKERIAPEPGALLEGLGKWPAGETWARRKLRLFDQPKLSLALHRLQQVPLQAAISRM
;
A
#
# COMPACT_ATOMS: atom_id res chain seq x y z
N MET A 1 27.58 22.40 -9.39
CA MET A 1 26.49 23.38 -9.17
C MET A 1 25.28 22.62 -8.63
N ILE A 2 24.74 23.03 -7.49
CA ILE A 2 23.50 22.46 -6.92
C ILE A 2 22.31 23.34 -7.33
N SER A 3 21.27 22.72 -7.88
CA SER A 3 19.97 23.33 -8.16
C SER A 3 18.87 22.62 -7.38
N TYR A 4 17.79 23.35 -7.07
CA TYR A 4 16.63 22.84 -6.33
C TYR A 4 15.40 22.87 -7.23
N THR A 5 14.63 21.79 -7.24
CA THR A 5 13.40 21.68 -8.03
C THR A 5 12.35 20.83 -7.32
N THR A 6 11.16 20.76 -7.91
CA THR A 6 10.07 19.86 -7.51
C THR A 6 9.54 19.13 -8.74
N GLY A 7 8.84 18.01 -8.53
CA GLY A 7 8.29 17.19 -9.62
C GLY A 7 8.73 15.73 -9.53
N ASN A 8 8.68 15.03 -10.67
CA ASN A 8 9.05 13.63 -10.77
C ASN A 8 10.55 13.47 -11.10
N LEU A 9 11.31 12.90 -10.16
CA LEU A 9 12.74 12.66 -10.32
C LEU A 9 13.08 11.76 -11.52
N LEU A 10 12.18 10.85 -11.90
CA LEU A 10 12.41 9.99 -13.06
C LEU A 10 12.45 10.76 -14.38
N ASP A 11 11.85 11.94 -14.45
CA ASP A 11 11.84 12.74 -15.69
C ASP A 11 13.09 13.63 -15.81
N ALA A 12 14.04 13.54 -14.86
CA ALA A 12 15.28 14.30 -14.90
C ALA A 12 16.18 13.85 -16.07
N GLU A 13 16.61 14.81 -16.89
CA GLU A 13 17.55 14.62 -18.00
C GLU A 13 19.00 14.63 -17.49
N VAL A 14 19.37 13.60 -16.72
CA VAL A 14 20.68 13.49 -16.05
C VAL A 14 21.35 12.13 -16.29
N GLU A 15 22.66 12.06 -16.09
CA GLU A 15 23.44 10.81 -16.26
C GLU A 15 23.18 9.78 -15.16
N ALA A 16 22.85 10.21 -13.94
CA ALA A 16 22.59 9.34 -12.80
C ALA A 16 21.31 9.70 -12.04
N LEU A 17 20.53 8.70 -11.67
CA LEU A 17 19.36 8.86 -10.80
C LEU A 17 19.56 8.18 -9.46
N VAL A 18 19.31 8.88 -8.36
CA VAL A 18 19.38 8.31 -7.01
C VAL A 18 18.04 7.72 -6.58
N ASN A 19 18.06 6.45 -6.19
CA ASN A 19 16.90 5.72 -5.67
C ASN A 19 17.08 5.44 -4.16
N THR A 20 16.16 5.91 -3.30
CA THR A 20 16.24 5.58 -1.87
C THR A 20 15.69 4.18 -1.59
N VAL A 21 16.52 3.27 -1.09
CA VAL A 21 16.18 1.86 -0.88
C VAL A 21 16.36 1.41 0.57
N ASN A 22 15.98 0.15 0.85
CA ASN A 22 16.33 -0.55 2.09
C ASN A 22 17.45 -1.58 1.83
N THR A 23 17.77 -2.44 2.79
CA THR A 23 18.77 -3.51 2.61
C THR A 23 18.13 -4.91 2.52
N VAL A 24 16.80 -5.01 2.49
CA VAL A 24 16.05 -6.29 2.46
C VAL A 24 15.42 -6.61 1.11
N GLY A 25 15.78 -5.88 0.05
CA GLY A 25 15.40 -6.23 -1.32
C GLY A 25 13.95 -5.87 -1.70
N VAL A 26 13.29 -4.95 -0.99
CA VAL A 26 11.89 -4.59 -1.26
C VAL A 26 11.75 -3.15 -1.76
N MET A 27 11.19 -2.96 -2.97
CA MET A 27 10.80 -1.65 -3.50
C MET A 27 9.27 -1.57 -3.62
N GLY A 28 8.58 -1.29 -2.51
CA GLY A 28 7.13 -1.46 -2.40
C GLY A 28 6.30 -0.17 -2.34
N LYS A 29 6.94 0.98 -2.13
CA LYS A 29 6.26 2.28 -1.96
C LYS A 29 7.18 3.45 -2.32
N GLY A 30 6.60 4.62 -2.54
CA GLY A 30 7.28 5.86 -2.86
C GLY A 30 8.10 5.78 -4.13
N ILE A 31 9.16 6.60 -4.17
CA ILE A 31 10.08 6.65 -5.32
C ILE A 31 10.68 5.28 -5.67
N ALA A 32 10.98 4.42 -4.67
CA ALA A 32 11.53 3.09 -4.92
C ALA A 32 10.59 2.21 -5.77
N LEU A 33 9.27 2.30 -5.54
CA LEU A 33 8.30 1.58 -6.38
C LEU A 33 8.34 2.09 -7.83
N MET A 34 8.50 3.41 -8.03
CA MET A 34 8.61 3.99 -9.36
C MET A 34 9.89 3.52 -10.08
N PHE A 35 11.03 3.44 -9.38
CA PHE A 35 12.26 2.85 -9.91
C PHE A 35 12.09 1.37 -10.27
N LYS A 36 11.40 0.59 -9.43
CA LYS A 36 11.11 -0.83 -9.72
C LYS A 36 10.29 -1.00 -11.01
N GLU A 37 9.32 -0.12 -11.24
CA GLU A 37 8.47 -0.18 -12.43
C GLU A 37 9.22 0.27 -13.70
N ARG A 38 10.03 1.34 -13.63
CA ARG A 38 10.79 1.84 -14.78
C ARG A 38 12.02 1.00 -15.12
N PHE A 39 12.75 0.53 -14.11
CA PHE A 39 14.03 -0.17 -14.25
C PHE A 39 13.97 -1.58 -13.65
N PRO A 40 13.27 -2.54 -14.28
CA PRO A 40 13.10 -3.89 -13.75
C PRO A 40 14.44 -4.65 -13.61
N THR A 41 15.41 -4.39 -14.50
CA THR A 41 16.76 -4.96 -14.41
C THR A 41 17.51 -4.49 -13.16
N ASN A 42 17.43 -3.19 -12.84
CA ASN A 42 17.97 -2.64 -11.60
C ASN A 42 17.32 -3.31 -10.37
N MET A 43 15.99 -3.48 -10.37
CA MET A 43 15.30 -4.17 -9.27
C MET A 43 15.79 -5.61 -9.08
N ALA A 44 15.98 -6.35 -10.18
CA ALA A 44 16.47 -7.73 -10.12
C ALA A 44 17.89 -7.81 -9.55
N ALA A 45 18.80 -6.96 -10.03
CA ALA A 45 20.16 -6.87 -9.52
C ALA A 45 20.20 -6.49 -8.04
N TYR A 46 19.46 -5.46 -7.64
CA TYR A 46 19.33 -5.02 -6.25
C TYR A 46 18.77 -6.11 -5.33
N ALA A 47 17.72 -6.83 -5.75
CA ALA A 47 17.16 -7.92 -4.95
C ALA A 47 18.17 -9.06 -4.71
N ASN A 48 18.96 -9.41 -5.73
CA ASN A 48 19.99 -10.44 -5.62
C ASN A 48 21.13 -9.99 -4.69
N ALA A 49 21.60 -8.75 -4.83
CA ALA A 49 22.61 -8.17 -3.95
C ALA A 49 22.14 -8.08 -2.49
N CYS A 50 20.87 -7.74 -2.24
CA CYS A 50 20.29 -7.79 -0.89
C CYS A 50 20.28 -9.20 -0.32
N LYS A 51 19.89 -10.22 -1.11
CA LYS A 51 19.93 -11.63 -0.67
C LYS A 51 21.35 -12.10 -0.36
N ALA A 52 22.34 -11.61 -1.09
CA ALA A 52 23.76 -11.88 -0.85
C ALA A 52 24.35 -11.07 0.32
N GLY A 53 23.59 -10.13 0.93
CA GLY A 53 24.08 -9.28 2.02
C GLY A 53 25.06 -8.18 1.58
N GLU A 54 25.09 -7.87 0.28
CA GLU A 54 26.01 -6.90 -0.33
C GLU A 54 25.53 -5.47 -0.14
N VAL A 55 24.21 -5.25 -0.11
CA VAL A 55 23.62 -3.91 0.09
C VAL A 55 23.61 -3.55 1.58
N LYS A 56 24.32 -2.48 1.94
CA LYS A 56 24.46 -2.00 3.32
C LYS A 56 24.19 -0.50 3.42
N THR A 57 23.62 -0.06 4.53
CA THR A 57 23.47 1.38 4.83
C THR A 57 24.84 2.08 4.82
N GLY A 58 24.90 3.27 4.24
CA GLY A 58 26.14 4.02 4.06
C GLY A 58 26.97 3.62 2.85
N ARG A 59 26.54 2.64 2.04
CA ARG A 59 27.19 2.24 0.79
C ARG A 59 26.19 2.18 -0.35
N MET A 60 26.52 2.82 -1.46
CA MET A 60 25.70 2.85 -2.67
C MET A 60 25.77 1.49 -3.37
N PHE A 61 24.62 1.02 -3.83
CA PHE A 61 24.56 -0.10 -4.77
C PHE A 61 24.19 0.45 -6.14
N VAL A 62 25.17 0.49 -7.04
CA VAL A 62 25.02 1.14 -8.34
C VAL A 62 24.79 0.09 -9.44
N THR A 63 23.89 0.38 -10.38
CA THR A 63 23.70 -0.42 -11.60
C THR A 63 23.74 0.47 -12.83
N GLU A 64 24.11 -0.10 -13.98
CA GLU A 64 23.97 0.54 -15.29
C GLU A 64 22.63 0.15 -15.92
N THR A 65 21.96 1.11 -16.55
CA THR A 65 20.67 0.90 -17.23
C THR A 65 20.84 0.24 -18.59
N GLY A 66 21.96 0.52 -19.28
CA GLY A 66 22.17 0.15 -20.68
C GLY A 66 21.27 0.90 -21.67
N GLU A 67 20.60 1.98 -21.23
CA GLU A 67 19.76 2.80 -22.10
C GLU A 67 20.63 3.64 -23.05
N LEU A 68 20.26 3.67 -24.35
CA LEU A 68 20.93 4.50 -25.37
C LEU A 68 20.67 6.00 -25.14
N ILE A 69 19.49 6.32 -24.61
CA ILE A 69 19.02 7.68 -24.31
C ILE A 69 18.37 7.60 -22.93
N GLY A 70 18.86 8.39 -21.97
CA GLY A 70 18.39 8.37 -20.59
C GLY A 70 19.54 8.29 -19.58
N PRO A 71 19.23 8.06 -18.30
CA PRO A 71 20.24 7.94 -17.26
C PRO A 71 21.05 6.68 -17.48
N ARG A 72 22.39 6.81 -17.49
CA ARG A 72 23.30 5.67 -17.54
C ARG A 72 23.28 4.88 -16.23
N TRP A 73 23.16 5.57 -15.11
CA TRP A 73 23.34 4.99 -13.78
C TRP A 73 22.08 5.08 -12.92
N ILE A 74 21.81 4.00 -12.20
CA ILE A 74 20.89 4.00 -11.05
C ILE A 74 21.70 3.80 -9.78
N VAL A 75 21.69 4.80 -8.92
CA VAL A 75 22.39 4.78 -7.64
C VAL A 75 21.40 4.43 -6.54
N ASN A 76 21.36 3.15 -6.12
CA ASN A 76 20.49 2.73 -5.03
C ASN A 76 21.14 3.11 -3.69
N PHE A 77 20.57 4.11 -3.04
CA PHE A 77 21.02 4.72 -1.80
C PHE A 77 20.29 4.08 -0.60
N PRO A 78 20.93 3.22 0.20
CA PRO A 78 20.25 2.52 1.28
C PRO A 78 20.06 3.45 2.49
N THR A 79 18.83 3.94 2.66
CA THR A 79 18.42 4.84 3.75
C THR A 79 17.73 4.09 4.89
N LYS A 80 17.56 2.77 4.77
CA LYS A 80 16.92 1.92 5.79
C LYS A 80 17.53 0.53 5.78
N GLN A 81 17.57 -0.14 6.93
CA GLN A 81 17.83 -1.58 6.97
C GLN A 81 16.57 -2.35 6.59
N HIS A 82 15.52 -2.24 7.40
CA HIS A 82 14.20 -2.80 7.11
C HIS A 82 13.21 -1.71 6.68
N TRP A 83 12.34 -1.99 5.72
CA TRP A 83 11.39 -1.00 5.18
C TRP A 83 10.38 -0.46 6.22
N ARG A 84 10.08 -1.26 7.26
CA ARG A 84 9.24 -0.87 8.42
C ARG A 84 9.93 0.09 9.40
N ALA A 85 11.27 0.16 9.40
CA ALA A 85 12.02 1.00 10.32
C ALA A 85 12.13 2.46 9.83
N LYS A 86 12.46 3.39 10.74
CA LYS A 86 12.81 4.78 10.39
C LYS A 86 14.21 4.85 9.77
N SER A 87 14.49 5.92 9.02
CA SER A 87 15.84 6.23 8.54
C SER A 87 16.67 6.80 9.69
N GLN A 88 18.00 6.76 9.57
CA GLN A 88 18.93 7.42 10.48
C GLN A 88 19.77 8.43 9.71
N LEU A 89 20.04 9.58 10.34
CA LEU A 89 20.82 10.64 9.71
C LEU A 89 22.24 10.17 9.35
N GLN A 90 22.85 9.34 10.21
CA GLN A 90 24.18 8.79 9.95
C GLN A 90 24.26 8.00 8.64
N TRP A 91 23.23 7.20 8.31
CA TRP A 91 23.19 6.45 7.05
C TRP A 91 23.14 7.36 5.83
N VAL A 92 22.53 8.55 5.96
CA VAL A 92 22.52 9.57 4.90
C VAL A 92 23.89 10.22 4.78
N ILE A 93 24.54 10.55 5.89
CA ILE A 93 25.89 11.15 5.88
C ILE A 93 26.90 10.19 5.24
N ASP A 94 26.95 8.94 5.71
CA ASP A 94 27.86 7.93 5.18
C ASP A 94 27.57 7.65 3.70
N GLY A 95 26.29 7.55 3.34
CA GLY A 95 25.89 7.31 1.97
C GLY A 95 26.18 8.49 1.04
N LEU A 96 26.14 9.73 1.52
CA LEU A 96 26.54 10.92 0.74
C LEU A 96 28.05 10.94 0.48
N ALA A 97 28.86 10.50 1.45
CA ALA A 97 30.31 10.36 1.25
C ALA A 97 30.62 9.30 0.18
N ASP A 98 29.94 8.15 0.23
CA ASP A 98 30.09 7.09 -0.77
C ASP A 98 29.54 7.52 -2.15
N LEU A 99 28.44 8.27 -2.17
CA LEU A 99 27.89 8.87 -3.39
C LEU A 99 28.88 9.84 -4.05
N ARG A 100 29.54 10.69 -3.26
CA ARG A 100 30.61 11.58 -3.76
C ARG A 100 31.71 10.78 -4.43
N HIS A 101 32.18 9.73 -3.76
CA HIS A 101 33.23 8.87 -4.30
C HIS A 101 32.81 8.24 -5.63
N PHE A 102 31.57 7.76 -5.73
CA PHE A 102 31.01 7.26 -6.98
C PHE A 102 31.02 8.32 -8.09
N ILE A 103 30.58 9.54 -7.81
CA ILE A 103 30.53 10.65 -8.78
C ILE A 103 31.93 10.96 -9.32
N GLU A 104 32.92 11.12 -8.44
CA GLU A 104 34.29 11.44 -8.81
C GLU A 104 34.95 10.30 -9.60
N MET A 105 34.82 9.06 -9.13
CA MET A 105 35.43 7.89 -9.76
C MET A 105 34.87 7.59 -11.15
N ASN A 106 33.57 7.80 -11.35
CA ASN A 106 32.90 7.51 -12.62
C ASN A 106 32.72 8.75 -13.50
N GLN A 107 33.26 9.90 -13.07
CA GLN A 107 33.19 11.18 -13.78
C GLN A 107 31.75 11.56 -14.18
N VAL A 108 30.80 11.33 -13.26
CA VAL A 108 29.38 11.63 -13.49
C VAL A 108 29.19 13.13 -13.60
N ARG A 109 28.62 13.61 -14.71
CA ARG A 109 28.47 15.04 -15.01
C ARG A 109 27.12 15.60 -14.56
N SER A 110 26.10 14.77 -14.41
CA SER A 110 24.81 15.21 -13.89
C SER A 110 24.09 14.13 -13.09
N ILE A 111 23.48 14.52 -11.97
CA ILE A 111 22.80 13.60 -11.05
C ILE A 111 21.55 14.23 -10.43
N ALA A 112 20.47 13.45 -10.32
CA ALA A 112 19.25 13.84 -9.62
C ALA A 112 19.10 13.11 -8.28
N ILE A 113 18.84 13.86 -7.21
CA ILE A 113 18.81 13.37 -5.83
C ILE A 113 17.44 13.66 -5.18
N PRO A 114 16.72 12.66 -4.64
CA PRO A 114 15.47 12.84 -3.89
C PRO A 114 15.74 13.28 -2.44
N PRO A 115 14.72 13.62 -1.64
CA PRO A 115 14.89 14.04 -0.25
C PRO A 115 15.21 12.83 0.63
N LEU A 116 16.51 12.51 0.73
CA LEU A 116 17.06 11.29 1.32
C LEU A 116 16.52 11.04 2.74
N GLY A 117 15.67 10.02 2.88
CA GLY A 117 15.12 9.62 4.17
C GLY A 117 14.13 10.60 4.82
N ALA A 118 13.84 11.76 4.22
CA ALA A 118 12.97 12.78 4.82
C ALA A 118 11.46 12.49 4.66
N GLY A 119 11.06 11.71 3.65
CA GLY A 119 9.66 11.25 3.49
C GLY A 119 9.36 10.01 4.34
N ASN A 120 9.27 8.84 3.68
CA ASN A 120 9.03 7.55 4.34
C ASN A 120 9.99 7.20 5.49
N GLY A 121 11.16 7.84 5.57
CA GLY A 121 12.16 7.64 6.62
C GLY A 121 11.98 8.51 7.85
N GLY A 122 11.21 9.62 7.76
CA GLY A 122 10.90 10.52 8.87
C GLY A 122 12.03 11.45 9.31
N LEU A 123 13.10 11.63 8.53
CA LEU A 123 14.13 12.64 8.81
C LEU A 123 13.61 14.04 8.52
N LYS A 124 14.15 15.05 9.20
CA LYS A 124 13.84 16.44 8.90
C LYS A 124 14.58 16.88 7.64
N TRP A 125 13.85 17.35 6.63
CA TRP A 125 14.43 17.78 5.36
C TRP A 125 15.53 18.83 5.53
N ALA A 126 15.31 19.84 6.39
CA ALA A 126 16.28 20.89 6.64
C ALA A 126 17.65 20.36 7.11
N GLU A 127 17.67 19.30 7.94
CA GLU A 127 18.91 18.67 8.41
C GLU A 127 19.58 17.88 7.28
N VAL A 128 18.80 17.10 6.50
CA VAL A 128 19.30 16.34 5.35
C VAL A 128 19.91 17.27 4.29
N LYS A 129 19.22 18.36 3.96
CA LYS A 129 19.63 19.37 2.98
C LYS A 129 21.01 19.94 3.31
N LEU A 130 21.23 20.31 4.58
CA LEU A 130 22.52 20.83 5.06
C LEU A 130 23.67 19.85 4.78
N HIS A 131 23.44 18.55 4.99
CA HIS A 131 24.46 17.54 4.74
C HIS A 131 24.72 17.32 3.24
N ILE A 132 23.70 17.41 2.39
CA ILE A 132 23.87 17.34 0.95
C ILE A 132 24.75 18.51 0.48
N GLU A 133 24.41 19.74 0.88
CA GLU A 133 25.18 20.95 0.54
C GLU A 133 26.62 20.85 1.05
N LYS A 134 26.81 20.38 2.29
CA LYS A 134 28.15 20.25 2.89
C LYS A 134 29.04 19.23 2.18
N ILE A 135 28.49 18.10 1.73
CA ILE A 135 29.28 16.97 1.22
C ILE A 135 29.45 17.02 -0.30
N LEU A 136 28.48 17.60 -1.03
CA LEU A 136 28.49 17.63 -2.49
C LEU A 136 28.64 19.04 -3.07
N GLY A 137 28.58 20.10 -2.25
CA GLY A 137 28.49 21.49 -2.72
C GLY A 137 29.77 22.03 -3.38
N ASP A 138 30.92 21.45 -3.06
CA ASP A 138 32.24 21.78 -3.62
C ASP A 138 32.61 20.91 -4.84
N LEU A 139 31.72 20.04 -5.32
CA LEU A 139 31.96 19.30 -6.55
C LEU A 139 31.92 20.22 -7.78
N GLU A 140 33.05 20.30 -8.48
CA GLU A 140 33.21 21.05 -9.72
C GLU A 140 32.85 20.19 -10.94
N GLY A 141 32.29 20.81 -11.98
CA GLY A 141 31.96 20.12 -13.24
C GLY A 141 30.76 19.15 -13.18
N VAL A 142 30.06 19.09 -12.05
CA VAL A 142 28.87 18.24 -11.85
C VAL A 142 27.62 19.09 -11.64
N GLU A 143 26.58 18.81 -12.40
CA GLU A 143 25.22 19.32 -12.18
C GLU A 143 24.48 18.42 -11.20
N ILE A 144 24.08 18.97 -10.05
CA ILE A 144 23.36 18.23 -9.01
C ILE A 144 21.97 18.83 -8.88
N VAL A 145 20.95 18.07 -9.27
CA VAL A 145 19.55 18.48 -9.21
C VAL A 145 18.90 17.84 -7.98
N ILE A 146 18.58 18.65 -6.98
CA ILE A 146 17.92 18.19 -5.75
C ILE A 146 16.41 18.39 -5.87
N TYR A 147 15.67 17.29 -5.74
CA TYR A 147 14.21 17.32 -5.65
C TYR A 147 13.77 17.54 -4.20
N GLU A 148 13.15 18.67 -3.92
CA GLU A 148 12.69 19.01 -2.57
C GLU A 148 11.39 18.30 -2.21
N PRO A 149 11.17 17.95 -0.92
CA PRO A 149 9.92 17.38 -0.47
C PRO A 149 8.79 18.41 -0.64
N SER A 150 7.95 18.24 -1.66
CA SER A 150 6.68 18.94 -1.79
C SER A 150 5.58 18.21 -1.00
N ALA A 151 4.54 18.94 -0.56
CA ALA A 151 3.29 18.32 -0.07
C ALA A 151 2.69 17.39 -1.14
N GLN A 152 2.97 17.70 -2.40
CA GLN A 152 2.75 16.90 -3.59
C GLN A 152 4.06 16.23 -4.05
N TYR A 153 4.77 15.50 -3.18
CA TYR A 153 5.77 14.56 -3.70
C TYR A 153 4.95 13.53 -4.49
N GLN A 154 4.72 13.83 -5.77
CA GLN A 154 3.83 13.07 -6.61
C GLN A 154 4.52 11.72 -6.80
N ASN A 155 4.17 10.78 -5.95
CA ASN A 155 3.81 9.45 -6.43
C ASN A 155 2.65 9.69 -7.39
N VAL A 156 2.98 10.19 -8.59
CA VAL A 156 2.05 10.64 -9.62
C VAL A 156 1.05 9.50 -9.77
N SER A 157 -0.24 9.85 -9.76
CA SER A 157 -1.30 8.89 -10.03
C SER A 157 -0.87 8.02 -11.22
N LYS A 158 -0.98 6.71 -11.06
CA LYS A 158 -0.43 5.79 -12.05
C LYS A 158 -1.18 6.00 -13.36
N PRO A 159 -0.54 6.41 -14.47
CA PRO A 159 -1.28 6.78 -15.69
C PRO A 159 -1.84 5.56 -16.43
N LYS A 160 -1.23 4.38 -16.23
CA LYS A 160 -1.65 3.11 -16.83
C LYS A 160 -1.53 1.98 -15.81
N GLY A 161 -2.66 1.31 -15.55
CA GLY A 161 -2.73 0.09 -14.74
C GLY A 161 -2.87 -1.18 -15.58
N VAL A 162 -3.11 -2.31 -14.92
CA VAL A 162 -3.31 -3.58 -15.61
C VAL A 162 -4.67 -3.62 -16.30
N GLU A 163 -4.74 -4.03 -17.56
CA GLU A 163 -6.00 -4.16 -18.32
C GLU A 163 -6.63 -5.56 -18.28
N LYS A 164 -5.85 -6.59 -17.91
CA LYS A 164 -6.34 -7.98 -17.86
C LYS A 164 -7.05 -8.24 -16.53
N LEU A 165 -8.34 -8.59 -16.58
CA LEU A 165 -9.09 -8.99 -15.41
C LEU A 165 -8.79 -10.43 -14.98
N THR A 166 -8.88 -10.61 -13.67
CA THR A 166 -9.00 -11.89 -12.98
C THR A 166 -10.24 -11.80 -12.07
N PRO A 167 -10.80 -12.91 -11.56
CA PRO A 167 -11.93 -12.84 -10.63
C PRO A 167 -11.63 -11.92 -9.44
N ALA A 168 -10.46 -12.07 -8.80
CA ALA A 168 -10.05 -11.21 -7.68
C ALA A 168 -10.05 -9.71 -8.02
N ARG A 169 -9.52 -9.33 -9.19
CA ARG A 169 -9.48 -7.95 -9.66
C ARG A 169 -10.88 -7.39 -9.91
N ALA A 170 -11.71 -8.15 -10.61
CA ALA A 170 -13.07 -7.75 -10.93
C ALA A 170 -13.91 -7.57 -9.66
N LEU A 171 -13.79 -8.52 -8.72
CA LEU A 171 -14.54 -8.49 -7.47
C LEU A 171 -14.17 -7.29 -6.58
N ILE A 172 -12.88 -7.01 -6.38
CA ILE A 172 -12.47 -5.85 -5.55
C ILE A 172 -12.84 -4.53 -6.23
N ALA A 173 -12.67 -4.41 -7.55
CA ALA A 173 -13.05 -3.19 -8.26
C ALA A 173 -14.57 -2.95 -8.19
N GLU A 174 -15.38 -3.99 -8.38
CA GLU A 174 -16.84 -3.92 -8.27
C GLU A 174 -17.29 -3.61 -6.85
N LEU A 175 -16.62 -4.17 -5.84
CA LEU A 175 -16.92 -3.92 -4.44
C LEU A 175 -16.72 -2.43 -4.08
N VAL A 176 -15.61 -1.83 -4.54
CA VAL A 176 -15.37 -0.39 -4.41
C VAL A 176 -16.46 0.40 -5.12
N ARG A 177 -16.79 0.04 -6.37
CA ARG A 177 -17.83 0.71 -7.16
C ARG A 177 -19.19 0.70 -6.46
N ARG A 178 -19.64 -0.48 -5.98
CA ARG A 178 -20.93 -0.63 -5.28
C ARG A 178 -21.00 0.20 -4.02
N TYR A 179 -19.91 0.29 -3.26
CA TYR A 179 -19.84 1.11 -2.06
C TYR A 179 -19.91 2.62 -2.39
N TRP A 180 -19.23 3.06 -3.45
CA TRP A 180 -19.32 4.45 -3.93
C TRP A 180 -20.72 4.85 -4.39
N VAL A 181 -21.47 3.94 -5.01
CA VAL A 181 -22.87 4.18 -5.42
C VAL A 181 -23.78 4.50 -4.24
N LEU A 182 -23.41 4.07 -3.02
CA LEU A 182 -24.14 4.41 -1.79
C LEU A 182 -23.85 5.84 -1.30
N GLY A 183 -23.02 6.61 -2.01
CA GLY A 183 -22.64 7.98 -1.65
C GLY A 183 -21.54 8.06 -0.60
N MET A 184 -20.82 6.96 -0.36
CA MET A 184 -19.75 6.87 0.63
C MET A 184 -18.37 6.99 -0.01
N GLU A 185 -17.49 7.81 0.57
CA GLU A 185 -16.08 7.81 0.22
C GLU A 185 -15.42 6.52 0.73
N CYS A 186 -14.68 5.84 -0.15
CA CYS A 186 -14.02 4.58 0.17
C CYS A 186 -12.52 4.81 0.40
N SER A 187 -12.04 4.64 1.64
CA SER A 187 -10.61 4.64 1.96
C SER A 187 -10.04 3.22 2.01
N LEU A 188 -8.73 3.11 2.20
CA LEU A 188 -8.07 1.82 2.41
C LEU A 188 -8.68 1.05 3.59
N LEU A 189 -9.15 1.75 4.63
CA LEU A 189 -9.80 1.10 5.76
C LEU A 189 -11.11 0.44 5.35
N GLU A 190 -12.02 1.11 4.64
CA GLU A 190 -13.29 0.51 4.21
C GLU A 190 -13.04 -0.66 3.26
N ILE A 191 -12.11 -0.51 2.30
CA ILE A 191 -11.78 -1.57 1.35
C ILE A 191 -11.33 -2.86 2.06
N GLN A 192 -10.57 -2.76 3.17
CA GLN A 192 -10.18 -3.94 3.95
C GLN A 192 -11.40 -4.67 4.55
N LYS A 193 -12.42 -3.93 5.01
CA LYS A 193 -13.61 -4.53 5.66
C LYS A 193 -14.56 -5.09 4.60
N LEU A 194 -14.74 -4.35 3.52
CA LEU A 194 -15.50 -4.84 2.37
C LEU A 194 -14.87 -6.13 1.84
N ALA A 195 -13.55 -6.17 1.64
CA ALA A 195 -12.86 -7.36 1.16
C ALA A 195 -12.94 -8.53 2.15
N TRP A 196 -12.92 -8.27 3.46
CA TRP A 196 -13.19 -9.27 4.50
C TRP A 196 -14.58 -9.88 4.32
N PHE A 197 -15.63 -9.05 4.22
CA PHE A 197 -17.00 -9.54 4.04
C PHE A 197 -17.19 -10.29 2.72
N LEU A 198 -16.55 -9.85 1.65
CA LEU A 198 -16.57 -10.56 0.38
C LEU A 198 -15.91 -11.94 0.50
N GLU A 199 -14.73 -12.04 1.12
CA GLU A 199 -14.06 -13.33 1.35
C GLU A 199 -14.94 -14.28 2.18
N ARG A 200 -15.55 -13.77 3.26
CA ARG A 200 -16.50 -14.53 4.09
C ARG A 200 -17.77 -14.94 3.32
N ALA A 201 -18.28 -14.07 2.45
CA ALA A 201 -19.45 -14.37 1.61
C ALA A 201 -19.14 -15.45 0.57
N ILE A 202 -17.97 -15.39 -0.08
CA ILE A 202 -17.50 -16.41 -1.02
C ILE A 202 -17.40 -17.78 -0.32
N GLU A 203 -16.82 -17.82 0.89
CA GLU A 203 -16.76 -19.04 1.71
C GLU A 203 -18.17 -19.56 2.08
N ALA A 204 -19.08 -18.67 2.45
CA ALA A 204 -20.45 -19.04 2.82
C ALA A 204 -21.27 -19.61 1.65
N GLU A 205 -20.99 -19.16 0.43
CA GLU A 205 -21.56 -19.71 -0.82
C GLU A 205 -20.87 -21.01 -1.27
N GLY A 206 -19.85 -21.49 -0.56
CA GLY A 206 -19.10 -22.70 -0.91
C GLY A 206 -18.25 -22.56 -2.18
N LEU A 207 -17.93 -21.33 -2.58
CA LEU A 207 -17.18 -21.03 -3.79
C LEU A 207 -15.68 -21.12 -3.53
N LYS A 208 -14.92 -21.45 -4.58
CA LYS A 208 -13.45 -21.39 -4.52
C LYS A 208 -13.01 -19.94 -4.31
N ASN A 209 -12.31 -19.64 -3.23
CA ASN A 209 -11.84 -18.27 -2.96
C ASN A 209 -10.71 -17.84 -3.93
N PRO A 210 -10.93 -16.84 -4.81
CA PRO A 210 -9.89 -16.35 -5.71
C PRO A 210 -8.99 -15.27 -5.07
N LEU A 211 -9.32 -14.78 -3.86
CA LEU A 211 -8.66 -13.64 -3.23
C LEU A 211 -7.44 -14.05 -2.37
N ASP A 212 -7.53 -15.15 -1.60
CA ASP A 212 -6.46 -15.65 -0.68
C ASP A 212 -5.80 -14.51 0.13
N LEU A 213 -6.61 -13.67 0.78
CA LEU A 213 -6.14 -12.43 1.40
C LEU A 213 -5.41 -12.68 2.73
N ARG A 214 -5.76 -13.76 3.45
CA ARG A 214 -5.12 -14.18 4.71
C ARG A 214 -5.16 -13.08 5.77
N PHE A 215 -6.37 -12.70 6.14
CA PHE A 215 -6.60 -11.67 7.14
C PHE A 215 -6.04 -12.02 8.51
N GLU A 216 -5.50 -11.01 9.18
CA GLU A 216 -5.11 -11.00 10.58
C GLU A 216 -5.88 -9.90 11.34
N ALA A 217 -6.03 -10.05 12.66
CA ALA A 217 -6.56 -9.00 13.50
C ALA A 217 -5.57 -7.84 13.58
N SER A 218 -6.04 -6.62 13.32
CA SER A 218 -5.22 -5.41 13.38
C SER A 218 -5.96 -4.27 14.08
N ASN A 219 -5.40 -3.07 14.02
CA ASN A 219 -5.81 -1.89 14.79
C ASN A 219 -7.31 -1.58 14.70
N TYR A 220 -7.86 -1.63 13.48
CA TYR A 220 -9.24 -1.24 13.15
C TYR A 220 -10.08 -2.43 12.67
N GLY A 221 -9.79 -3.65 13.16
CA GLY A 221 -10.46 -4.87 12.70
C GLY A 221 -9.59 -5.71 11.76
N PRO A 222 -10.20 -6.58 10.93
CA PRO A 222 -9.48 -7.45 10.01
C PRO A 222 -8.62 -6.65 9.02
N TYR A 223 -7.40 -7.11 8.78
CA TYR A 223 -6.46 -6.52 7.83
C TYR A 223 -5.72 -7.59 7.03
N ALA A 224 -5.53 -7.36 5.74
CA ALA A 224 -4.72 -8.18 4.87
C ALA A 224 -3.70 -7.33 4.11
N ASP A 225 -2.40 -7.55 4.34
CA ASP A 225 -1.35 -6.85 3.57
C ASP A 225 -1.36 -7.27 2.09
N ARG A 226 -1.81 -8.50 1.78
CA ARG A 226 -1.95 -8.98 0.40
C ARG A 226 -2.90 -8.14 -0.45
N LEU A 227 -3.92 -7.55 0.17
CA LEU A 227 -4.86 -6.68 -0.54
C LEU A 227 -4.16 -5.46 -1.14
N ARG A 228 -3.08 -4.97 -0.52
CA ARG A 228 -2.24 -3.88 -1.05
C ARG A 228 -1.77 -4.19 -2.48
N HIS A 229 -1.29 -5.40 -2.73
CA HIS A 229 -0.80 -5.79 -4.06
C HIS A 229 -1.92 -5.83 -5.10
N LEU A 230 -3.11 -6.28 -4.71
CA LEU A 230 -4.28 -6.31 -5.59
C LEU A 230 -4.75 -4.90 -5.94
N LEU A 231 -4.82 -4.00 -4.94
CA LEU A 231 -5.16 -2.59 -5.15
C LEU A 231 -4.13 -1.87 -6.01
N GLY A 232 -2.83 -2.07 -5.74
CA GLY A 232 -1.76 -1.51 -6.56
C GLY A 232 -1.73 -2.02 -8.01
N ALA A 233 -2.28 -3.21 -8.29
CA ALA A 233 -2.45 -3.71 -9.65
C ALA A 233 -3.64 -3.07 -10.39
N LEU A 234 -4.69 -2.69 -9.65
CA LEU A 234 -5.87 -1.99 -10.17
C LEU A 234 -5.65 -0.48 -10.33
N ASP A 235 -4.69 0.09 -9.59
CA ASP A 235 -4.28 1.48 -9.65
C ASP A 235 -3.93 1.92 -11.09
N GLY A 236 -4.49 3.06 -11.52
CA GLY A 236 -4.32 3.61 -12.86
C GLY A 236 -5.12 2.93 -13.96
N SER A 237 -5.99 1.97 -13.63
CA SER A 237 -6.86 1.28 -14.60
C SER A 237 -8.30 1.23 -14.10
N TYR A 238 -8.57 0.40 -13.11
CA TYR A 238 -9.90 0.17 -12.54
C TYR A 238 -10.14 0.97 -11.27
N LEU A 239 -9.08 1.28 -10.53
CA LEU A 239 -9.11 2.12 -9.34
C LEU A 239 -8.19 3.32 -9.53
N LYS A 240 -8.51 4.42 -8.84
CA LYS A 240 -7.78 5.67 -8.84
C LYS A 240 -7.72 6.25 -7.44
N SER A 241 -6.70 7.06 -7.19
CA SER A 241 -6.57 7.93 -6.02
C SER A 241 -5.78 9.19 -6.43
N ASP A 242 -5.77 10.22 -5.58
CA ASP A 242 -5.02 11.47 -5.83
C ASP A 242 -3.49 11.24 -5.86
N LYS A 243 -3.05 10.13 -5.27
CA LYS A 243 -1.69 9.58 -5.34
C LYS A 243 -1.75 8.10 -5.67
N ARG A 244 -0.60 7.46 -5.86
CA ARG A 244 -0.54 5.99 -6.01
C ARG A 244 -1.18 5.29 -4.82
N ILE A 245 -2.00 4.27 -5.09
CA ILE A 245 -2.78 3.59 -4.04
C ILE A 245 -1.87 2.94 -2.99
N ASN A 246 -0.69 2.45 -3.38
CA ASN A 246 0.27 1.88 -2.43
C ASN A 246 0.92 2.91 -1.48
N ASP A 247 0.79 4.19 -1.81
CA ASP A 247 1.27 5.35 -1.05
C ASP A 247 0.14 6.07 -0.30
N CYS A 248 -1.09 5.54 -0.37
CA CYS A 248 -2.21 6.00 0.43
C CYS A 248 -2.00 5.72 1.92
N ASP A 249 -2.28 6.74 2.71
CA ASP A 249 -2.55 6.68 4.13
C ASP A 249 -3.92 6.01 4.36
N PRO A 250 -4.21 5.52 5.58
CA PRO A 250 -5.40 4.71 5.83
C PRO A 250 -6.73 5.40 5.46
N LEU A 251 -6.78 6.72 5.50
CA LEU A 251 -7.99 7.53 5.26
C LEU A 251 -8.06 8.12 3.85
N ASP A 252 -7.04 7.92 3.01
CA ASP A 252 -7.07 8.48 1.67
C ASP A 252 -8.10 7.78 0.79
N THR A 253 -8.79 8.60 0.01
CA THR A 253 -9.89 8.18 -0.85
C THR A 253 -9.40 7.43 -2.08
N ILE A 254 -10.03 6.29 -2.35
CA ILE A 254 -9.81 5.42 -3.50
C ILE A 254 -11.16 5.22 -4.19
N TRP A 255 -11.23 5.53 -5.48
CA TRP A 255 -12.48 5.44 -6.24
C TRP A 255 -12.36 4.53 -7.46
N PHE A 256 -13.53 4.06 -7.90
CA PHE A 256 -13.66 3.28 -9.11
C PHE A 256 -13.49 4.18 -10.35
N ASN A 257 -12.82 3.68 -11.38
CA ASN A 257 -12.74 4.36 -12.65
C ASN A 257 -13.95 4.03 -13.52
N ASP A 258 -14.94 4.93 -13.56
CA ASP A 258 -16.22 4.72 -14.25
C ASP A 258 -16.10 4.32 -15.72
N SER A 259 -15.03 4.75 -16.42
CA SER A 259 -14.78 4.33 -17.81
C SER A 259 -14.50 2.83 -17.98
N LYS A 260 -14.31 2.09 -16.89
CA LYS A 260 -14.13 0.63 -16.89
C LYS A 260 -15.37 -0.14 -16.44
N ARG A 261 -16.49 0.54 -16.15
CA ARG A 261 -17.73 -0.08 -15.66
C ARG A 261 -18.20 -1.22 -16.55
N ASP A 262 -18.43 -0.95 -17.83
CA ASP A 262 -18.99 -1.95 -18.76
C ASP A 262 -18.10 -3.18 -18.89
N LYS A 263 -16.77 -2.98 -18.88
CA LYS A 263 -15.78 -4.06 -18.92
C LYS A 263 -15.80 -4.95 -17.67
N ILE A 264 -16.01 -4.36 -16.49
CA ILE A 264 -16.16 -5.12 -15.24
C ILE A 264 -17.49 -5.88 -15.24
N GLU A 265 -18.57 -5.21 -15.65
CA GLU A 265 -19.91 -5.79 -15.72
C GLU A 265 -19.96 -6.98 -16.69
N GLU A 266 -19.39 -6.84 -17.89
CA GLU A 266 -19.27 -7.93 -18.86
C GLU A 266 -18.49 -9.12 -18.28
N TYR A 267 -17.33 -8.86 -17.66
CA TYR A 267 -16.48 -9.90 -17.08
C TYR A 267 -17.17 -10.64 -15.93
N LEU A 268 -17.87 -9.91 -15.06
CA LEU A 268 -18.64 -10.49 -13.96
C LEU A 268 -19.83 -11.29 -14.48
N ASN A 269 -20.47 -10.90 -15.58
CA ASN A 269 -21.59 -11.65 -16.15
C ASN A 269 -21.18 -12.87 -17.00
N THR A 270 -19.88 -13.00 -17.33
CA THR A 270 -19.35 -14.07 -18.18
C THR A 270 -18.36 -14.95 -17.43
N ASN A 271 -17.16 -14.44 -17.12
CA ASN A 271 -16.04 -15.19 -16.56
C ASN A 271 -16.10 -15.39 -15.04
N ALA A 272 -16.83 -14.53 -14.32
CA ALA A 272 -16.90 -14.53 -12.86
C ALA A 272 -18.34 -14.54 -12.33
N LYS A 273 -19.29 -15.04 -13.12
CA LYS A 273 -20.73 -15.04 -12.83
C LYS A 273 -21.07 -15.76 -11.52
N ASP A 274 -20.36 -16.84 -11.23
CA ASP A 274 -20.57 -17.66 -10.03
C ASP A 274 -20.34 -16.86 -8.73
N TYR A 275 -19.61 -15.75 -8.78
CA TYR A 275 -19.33 -14.90 -7.61
C TYR A 275 -20.34 -13.78 -7.39
N LEU A 276 -21.30 -13.55 -8.31
CA LEU A 276 -22.33 -12.52 -8.15
C LEU A 276 -23.15 -12.69 -6.85
N PRO A 277 -23.57 -13.90 -6.44
CA PRO A 277 -24.26 -14.10 -5.17
C PRO A 277 -23.44 -13.65 -3.95
N ALA A 278 -22.11 -13.89 -3.98
CA ALA A 278 -21.22 -13.47 -2.90
C ALA A 278 -21.05 -11.94 -2.85
N LEU A 279 -20.96 -11.28 -4.01
CA LEU A 279 -20.96 -9.81 -4.08
C LEU A 279 -22.27 -9.23 -3.53
N ASP A 280 -23.41 -9.77 -3.95
CA ASP A 280 -24.74 -9.31 -3.51
C ASP A 280 -24.93 -9.54 -2.01
N LYS A 281 -24.47 -10.68 -1.49
CA LYS A 281 -24.47 -10.98 -0.05
C LYS A 281 -23.60 -10.00 0.73
N ALA A 282 -22.39 -9.68 0.26
CA ALA A 282 -21.51 -8.71 0.91
C ALA A 282 -22.09 -7.30 0.87
N THR A 283 -22.67 -6.87 -0.26
CA THR A 283 -23.36 -5.57 -0.38
C THR A 283 -24.58 -5.50 0.56
N ARG A 284 -25.39 -6.56 0.59
CA ARG A 284 -26.54 -6.61 1.50
C ARG A 284 -26.09 -6.61 2.95
N LEU A 285 -25.03 -7.32 3.32
CA LEU A 285 -24.59 -7.40 4.72
C LEU A 285 -24.31 -6.01 5.32
N ILE A 286 -23.70 -5.11 4.56
CA ILE A 286 -23.30 -3.79 5.06
C ILE A 286 -24.43 -2.76 5.08
N ASP A 287 -25.63 -3.07 4.57
CA ASP A 287 -26.74 -2.11 4.54
C ASP A 287 -27.16 -1.70 5.98
N GLY A 288 -27.16 -0.39 6.23
CA GLY A 288 -27.27 0.24 7.56
C GLY A 288 -25.97 0.30 8.38
N PHE A 289 -24.85 -0.17 7.82
CA PHE A 289 -23.51 -0.21 8.43
C PHE A 289 -22.42 0.37 7.51
N GLU A 290 -22.80 1.15 6.51
CA GLU A 290 -21.90 1.63 5.45
C GLU A 290 -20.85 2.58 5.99
N SER A 291 -21.15 3.36 7.04
CA SER A 291 -20.19 4.30 7.62
C SER A 291 -18.88 3.61 8.07
N PRO A 292 -17.74 4.34 8.10
CA PRO A 292 -16.47 3.79 8.62
C PRO A 292 -16.63 3.15 10.01
N PHE A 293 -17.45 3.77 10.87
CA PHE A 293 -17.79 3.23 12.19
C PHE A 293 -18.59 1.92 12.10
N GLY A 294 -19.62 1.88 11.24
CA GLY A 294 -20.46 0.71 11.02
C GLY A 294 -19.68 -0.47 10.48
N LEU A 295 -18.83 -0.24 9.47
CA LEU A 295 -17.96 -1.28 8.91
C LEU A 295 -16.93 -1.79 9.92
N GLU A 296 -16.33 -0.90 10.73
CA GLU A 296 -15.41 -1.34 11.81
C GLU A 296 -16.16 -2.20 12.83
N LEU A 297 -17.34 -1.77 13.28
CA LEU A 297 -18.16 -2.50 14.24
C LEU A 297 -18.54 -3.89 13.70
N LEU A 298 -19.13 -3.94 12.50
CA LEU A 298 -19.64 -5.17 11.90
C LEU A 298 -18.51 -6.18 11.64
N SER A 299 -17.37 -5.72 11.12
CA SER A 299 -16.22 -6.60 10.84
C SER A 299 -15.51 -7.06 12.11
N THR A 300 -15.51 -6.24 13.17
CA THR A 300 -14.97 -6.63 14.48
C THR A 300 -15.82 -7.74 15.10
N VAL A 301 -17.16 -7.60 15.06
CA VAL A 301 -18.06 -8.64 15.60
C VAL A 301 -17.94 -9.92 14.77
N ASP A 302 -17.97 -9.86 13.44
CA ASP A 302 -17.79 -11.05 12.61
C ASP A 302 -16.43 -11.74 12.85
N TRP A 303 -15.35 -10.98 13.06
CA TRP A 303 -14.05 -11.56 13.43
C TRP A 303 -14.11 -12.35 14.74
N LEU A 304 -14.70 -11.77 15.79
CA LEU A 304 -14.82 -12.43 17.09
C LEU A 304 -15.62 -13.74 16.98
N LEU A 305 -16.67 -13.76 16.16
CA LEU A 305 -17.46 -14.96 15.93
C LEU A 305 -16.71 -16.00 15.07
N ALA A 306 -16.12 -15.57 13.95
CA ALA A 306 -15.58 -16.48 12.95
C ALA A 306 -14.16 -16.99 13.25
N LYS A 307 -13.31 -16.16 13.87
CA LYS A 307 -11.89 -16.46 14.14
C LYS A 307 -11.63 -16.78 15.60
N GLU A 308 -12.18 -15.97 16.51
CA GLU A 308 -12.01 -16.19 17.96
C GLU A 308 -13.05 -17.15 18.55
N ARG A 309 -14.09 -17.50 17.79
CA ARG A 309 -15.18 -18.43 18.20
C ARG A 309 -15.90 -18.00 19.48
N ILE A 310 -16.04 -16.69 19.68
CA ILE A 310 -16.80 -16.12 20.80
C ILE A 310 -18.30 -16.41 20.61
N ALA A 311 -19.01 -16.61 21.72
CA ALA A 311 -20.45 -16.83 21.69
C ALA A 311 -21.18 -15.61 21.10
N PRO A 312 -22.26 -15.81 20.31
CA PRO A 312 -23.05 -14.75 19.71
C PRO A 312 -23.96 -14.06 20.74
N GLU A 313 -23.37 -13.49 21.78
CA GLU A 313 -24.05 -12.81 22.88
C GLU A 313 -23.32 -11.48 23.20
N PRO A 314 -24.05 -10.36 23.41
CA PRO A 314 -23.41 -9.05 23.60
C PRO A 314 -22.41 -9.00 24.76
N GLY A 315 -22.67 -9.73 25.86
CA GLY A 315 -21.74 -9.83 26.98
C GLY A 315 -20.42 -10.53 26.61
N ALA A 316 -20.52 -11.70 25.97
CA ALA A 316 -19.36 -12.45 25.50
C ALA A 316 -18.55 -11.68 24.44
N LEU A 317 -19.23 -10.98 23.52
CA LEU A 317 -18.58 -10.11 22.54
C LEU A 317 -17.83 -8.96 23.21
N LEU A 318 -18.41 -8.34 24.24
CA LEU A 318 -17.76 -7.26 24.99
C LEU A 318 -16.49 -7.77 25.71
N GLU A 319 -16.54 -8.96 26.31
CA GLU A 319 -15.35 -9.61 26.88
C GLU A 319 -14.29 -9.93 25.80
N GLY A 320 -14.74 -10.41 24.63
CA GLY A 320 -13.89 -10.68 23.47
C GLY A 320 -13.17 -9.42 22.97
N LEU A 321 -13.86 -8.27 22.93
CA LEU A 321 -13.24 -6.98 22.61
C LEU A 321 -12.12 -6.61 23.59
N GLY A 322 -12.30 -6.92 24.88
CA GLY A 322 -11.27 -6.70 25.90
C GLY A 322 -10.01 -7.53 25.68
N LYS A 323 -10.09 -8.60 24.89
CA LYS A 323 -8.99 -9.50 24.51
C LYS A 323 -8.63 -9.40 23.03
N TRP A 324 -8.89 -8.25 22.39
CA TRP A 324 -8.65 -8.06 20.96
C TRP A 324 -7.20 -8.43 20.58
N PRO A 325 -6.97 -9.31 19.58
CA PRO A 325 -5.63 -9.88 19.34
C PRO A 325 -4.55 -8.88 18.91
N ALA A 326 -4.94 -7.70 18.41
CA ALA A 326 -3.98 -6.64 18.05
C ALA A 326 -3.38 -5.90 19.27
N GLY A 327 -3.72 -6.31 20.49
CA GLY A 327 -3.11 -5.84 21.74
C GLY A 327 -4.01 -4.91 22.57
N GLU A 328 -3.61 -4.72 23.83
CA GLU A 328 -4.42 -4.03 24.87
C GLU A 328 -4.81 -2.60 24.51
N THR A 329 -3.96 -1.87 23.80
CA THR A 329 -4.25 -0.48 23.36
C THR A 329 -5.45 -0.45 22.44
N TRP A 330 -5.54 -1.40 21.51
CA TRP A 330 -6.63 -1.49 20.54
C TRP A 330 -7.88 -2.12 21.14
N ALA A 331 -7.73 -3.10 22.04
CA ALA A 331 -8.81 -3.61 22.86
C ALA A 331 -9.52 -2.47 23.63
N ARG A 332 -8.73 -1.62 24.34
CA ARG A 332 -9.25 -0.45 25.07
C ARG A 332 -9.91 0.58 24.14
N ARG A 333 -9.39 0.80 22.93
CA ARG A 333 -10.07 1.68 21.95
C ARG A 333 -11.43 1.10 21.57
N LYS A 334 -11.50 -0.19 21.22
CA LYS A 334 -12.74 -0.83 20.80
C LYS A 334 -13.79 -0.85 21.91
N LEU A 335 -13.39 -1.12 23.16
CA LEU A 335 -14.29 -1.03 24.33
C LEU A 335 -14.87 0.38 24.56
N ARG A 336 -14.16 1.44 24.18
CA ARG A 336 -14.68 2.82 24.24
C ARG A 336 -15.66 3.15 23.12
N LEU A 337 -15.57 2.44 21.99
CA LEU A 337 -16.39 2.70 20.80
C LEU A 337 -17.65 1.83 20.76
N PHE A 338 -17.54 0.58 21.20
CA PHE A 338 -18.57 -0.44 21.04
C PHE A 338 -19.11 -0.87 22.41
N ASP A 339 -20.35 -0.49 22.68
CA ASP A 339 -21.12 -0.93 23.84
C ASP A 339 -22.08 -2.06 23.45
N GLN A 340 -22.70 -2.70 24.45
CA GLN A 340 -23.60 -3.83 24.21
C GLN A 340 -24.74 -3.52 23.22
N PRO A 341 -25.43 -2.36 23.27
CA PRO A 341 -26.46 -2.04 22.27
C PRO A 341 -25.95 -2.06 20.82
N LYS A 342 -24.77 -1.49 20.57
CA LYS A 342 -24.15 -1.51 19.23
C LYS A 342 -23.73 -2.91 18.82
N LEU A 343 -23.18 -3.69 19.75
CA LEU A 343 -22.84 -5.10 19.51
C LEU A 343 -24.08 -5.93 19.16
N SER A 344 -25.19 -5.72 19.86
CA SER A 344 -26.48 -6.36 19.55
C SER A 344 -26.97 -6.00 18.15
N LEU A 345 -26.84 -4.75 17.73
CA LEU A 345 -27.24 -4.32 16.39
C LEU A 345 -26.42 -5.03 15.31
N ALA A 346 -25.10 -5.07 15.47
CA ALA A 346 -24.20 -5.75 14.53
C ALA A 346 -24.44 -7.27 14.50
N LEU A 347 -24.66 -7.88 15.66
CA LEU A 347 -25.01 -9.29 15.77
C LEU A 347 -26.33 -9.60 15.04
N HIS A 348 -27.36 -8.78 15.25
CA HIS A 348 -28.64 -8.93 14.56
C HIS A 348 -28.46 -8.86 13.04
N ARG A 349 -27.61 -7.94 12.55
CA ARG A 349 -27.31 -7.85 11.12
C ARG A 349 -26.62 -9.10 10.58
N LEU A 350 -25.63 -9.63 11.29
CA LEU A 350 -24.94 -10.88 10.91
C LEU A 350 -25.85 -12.10 10.93
N GLN A 351 -26.90 -12.10 11.77
CA GLN A 351 -27.92 -13.15 11.78
C GLN A 351 -28.89 -13.03 10.59
N GLN A 352 -29.25 -11.81 10.19
CA GLN A 352 -30.09 -11.57 9.00
C GLN A 352 -29.37 -11.93 7.69
N VAL A 353 -28.07 -11.71 7.62
CA VAL A 353 -27.23 -12.01 6.46
C VAL A 353 -26.07 -12.93 6.88
N PRO A 354 -26.33 -14.24 7.04
CA PRO A 354 -25.35 -15.17 7.60
C PRO A 354 -24.15 -15.37 6.67
N LEU A 355 -22.96 -15.33 7.28
CA LEU A 355 -21.66 -15.60 6.67
C LEU A 355 -21.05 -16.95 7.09
N GLN A 356 -21.81 -17.79 7.80
CA GLN A 356 -21.42 -19.19 7.96
C GLN A 356 -21.85 -20.00 6.74
N ALA A 357 -21.05 -20.98 6.34
CA ALA A 357 -21.49 -21.96 5.35
C ALA A 357 -22.77 -22.64 5.86
N ALA A 358 -23.77 -22.79 4.99
CA ALA A 358 -24.92 -23.60 5.34
C ALA A 358 -24.41 -25.00 5.68
N ILE A 359 -24.56 -25.42 6.93
CA ILE A 359 -24.36 -26.83 7.28
C ILE A 359 -25.38 -27.56 6.42
N SER A 360 -24.92 -28.30 5.41
CA SER A 360 -25.76 -29.24 4.68
C SER A 360 -26.41 -30.11 5.74
N ARG A 361 -27.71 -29.88 6.00
CA ARG A 361 -28.49 -30.75 6.85
C ARG A 361 -28.45 -32.11 6.17
N MET A 362 -27.70 -33.05 6.76
CA MET A 362 -27.79 -34.46 6.41
C MET A 362 -29.18 -34.98 6.72
#